data_AF-A0A0Q5MZY2-F1
#
_entry.id   AF-A0A0Q5MZY2-F1
#
_cell.length_a   1.000
_cell.length_b   1.000
_cell.length_c   1.000
_cell.angle_alpha   90.00
_cell.angle_beta   90.00
_cell.angle_gamma   90.00
#
_symmetry.space_group_name_H-M   'P 1'
#
loop_
_entity.id
_entity.type
_entity.pdbx_description
1 polymer ?
#
loop_
_entity_poly.entity_id
_entity_poly.type
_entity_poly.pdbx_seq_one_letter_code
_entity_poly.pdbx_strand_id
1 'polypeptide(L)'
;MLTILACAGGQHADGRSLSVWTSDHINLMVASKAAHPTSGVGNPGLGWLDADAQTLLEDLVWEVVIRSEGDTVGEIVSAYGDPPLDHEDGTVYATARDADDPDDGYVDRVCITRDTGFLNASLPGLIQVVSPSTWILEYQAEERKRAMRRLSAARPR
;
A
#
# COMPACT_ATOMS: atom_id res chain seq x y z
N MET A 1 0.99 -15.23 -3.94
CA MET A 1 -0.02 -15.17 -2.86
C MET A 1 -0.02 -13.76 -2.28
N LEU A 2 -1.06 -12.99 -2.58
CA LEU A 2 -1.34 -11.68 -1.99
C LEU A 2 -2.35 -11.95 -0.87
N THR A 3 -1.99 -11.63 0.36
CA THR A 3 -2.88 -11.74 1.52
C THR A 3 -3.05 -10.33 2.05
N ILE A 4 -4.21 -9.74 1.81
CA ILE A 4 -4.58 -8.43 2.37
C ILE A 4 -5.40 -8.72 3.63
N LEU A 5 -4.84 -8.39 4.79
CA LEU A 5 -5.51 -8.49 6.07
C LEU A 5 -6.39 -7.23 6.23
N ALA A 6 -7.66 -7.29 5.81
CA ALA A 6 -8.60 -6.20 6.03
C ALA A 6 -9.13 -6.26 7.47
N CYS A 7 -8.49 -5.55 8.39
CA CYS A 7 -9.05 -5.27 9.71
C CYS A 7 -10.05 -4.11 9.59
N ALA A 8 -11.22 -4.25 10.22
CA ALA A 8 -12.21 -3.18 10.33
C ALA A 8 -11.57 -1.96 11.01
N GLY A 9 -11.45 -0.83 10.29
CA GLY A 9 -10.76 0.36 10.74
C GLY A 9 -9.28 0.07 11.00
N GLY A 10 -8.42 0.29 10.01
CA GLY A 10 -6.99 0.04 10.16
C GLY A 10 -6.42 0.95 11.25
N GLN A 11 -6.16 0.44 12.44
CA GLN A 11 -5.27 1.11 13.38
C GLN A 11 -3.91 0.43 13.30
N HIS A 12 -2.86 1.22 13.19
CA HIS A 12 -1.51 0.74 13.43
C HIS A 12 -1.39 0.29 14.89
N ALA A 13 -0.42 -0.60 15.15
CA ALA A 13 -0.19 -1.18 16.46
C ALA A 13 0.08 -0.11 17.55
N ASP A 14 0.64 1.03 17.17
CA ASP A 14 0.87 2.18 18.06
C ASP A 14 -0.39 3.02 18.36
N GLY A 15 -1.51 2.73 17.69
CA GLY A 15 -2.80 3.41 17.86
C GLY A 15 -3.09 4.52 16.84
N ARG A 16 -2.19 4.79 15.88
CA ARG A 16 -2.47 5.70 14.77
C ARG A 16 -3.45 5.07 13.77
N SER A 17 -4.21 5.88 13.06
CA SER A 17 -5.04 5.40 11.95
C SER A 17 -4.15 5.03 10.75
N LEU A 18 -4.57 4.00 10.01
CA LEU A 18 -4.00 3.54 8.76
C LEU A 18 -5.07 3.71 7.69
N SER A 19 -4.75 4.51 6.68
CA SER A 19 -5.54 4.68 5.47
C SER A 19 -4.81 4.10 4.27
N VAL A 20 -5.57 3.46 3.37
CA VAL A 20 -5.07 2.89 2.12
C VAL A 20 -5.52 3.80 0.99
N TRP A 21 -4.55 4.24 0.19
CA TRP A 21 -4.78 5.16 -0.92
C TRP A 21 -4.49 4.49 -2.26
N THR A 22 -5.24 4.89 -3.29
CA THR A 22 -5.05 4.44 -4.67
C THR A 22 -5.05 5.61 -5.65
N SER A 23 -4.87 5.33 -6.94
CA SER A 23 -5.03 6.27 -8.04
C SER A 23 -5.73 5.59 -9.21
N ASP A 24 -6.22 6.38 -10.17
CA ASP A 24 -6.87 5.86 -11.37
C ASP A 24 -5.92 4.95 -12.15
N HIS A 25 -4.63 5.29 -12.16
CA HIS A 25 -3.61 4.50 -12.83
C HIS A 25 -3.37 3.15 -12.13
N ILE A 26 -3.25 3.13 -10.78
CA ILE A 26 -3.10 1.87 -10.04
C ILE A 26 -4.30 0.97 -10.25
N ASN A 27 -5.51 1.54 -10.24
CA ASN A 27 -6.74 0.79 -10.47
C ASN A 27 -6.69 0.11 -11.86
N LEU A 28 -6.42 0.87 -12.92
CA LEU A 28 -6.30 0.33 -14.28
C LEU A 28 -5.18 -0.72 -14.40
N MET A 29 -4.03 -0.48 -13.78
CA MET A 29 -2.89 -1.40 -13.81
C MET A 29 -3.22 -2.74 -13.16
N VAL A 30 -3.91 -2.74 -12.01
CA VAL A 30 -4.29 -3.96 -11.31
C VAL A 30 -5.29 -4.79 -12.11
N ALA A 31 -6.33 -4.18 -12.71
CA ALA A 31 -7.25 -4.90 -13.58
C ALA A 31 -6.53 -5.45 -14.83
N SER A 32 -5.75 -4.61 -15.51
CA SER A 32 -4.98 -5.02 -16.69
C SER A 32 -4.05 -6.20 -16.38
N LYS A 33 -3.38 -6.18 -15.22
CA LYS A 33 -2.50 -7.26 -14.78
C LYS A 33 -3.24 -8.54 -14.43
N ALA A 34 -4.44 -8.45 -13.85
CA ALA A 34 -5.27 -9.63 -13.59
C ALA A 34 -5.76 -10.27 -14.90
N ALA A 35 -6.16 -9.45 -15.88
CA ALA A 35 -6.61 -9.91 -17.20
C ALA A 35 -5.48 -10.47 -18.07
N HIS A 36 -4.23 -10.05 -17.84
CA HIS A 36 -3.09 -10.51 -18.63
C HIS A 36 -2.98 -12.05 -18.67
N PRO A 37 -2.61 -12.65 -19.82
CA PRO A 37 -2.52 -14.10 -19.96
C PRO A 37 -1.59 -14.76 -18.94
N THR A 38 -1.93 -16.00 -18.57
CA THR A 38 -1.14 -16.84 -17.65
C THR A 38 0.18 -17.35 -18.24
N SER A 39 0.34 -17.27 -19.56
CA SER A 39 1.53 -17.70 -20.28
C SER A 39 1.91 -16.70 -21.37
N GLY A 40 3.22 -16.48 -21.55
CA GLY A 40 3.77 -15.50 -22.49
C GLY A 40 5.22 -15.13 -22.13
N VAL A 41 5.91 -14.43 -23.03
CA VAL A 41 7.22 -13.84 -22.74
C VAL A 41 7.00 -12.55 -21.95
N GLY A 42 7.54 -12.46 -20.73
CA GLY A 42 7.39 -11.28 -19.87
C GLY A 42 6.79 -11.62 -18.50
N ASN A 43 5.96 -10.71 -17.98
CA ASN A 43 5.42 -10.76 -16.62
C ASN A 43 3.96 -11.29 -16.68
N PRO A 44 3.70 -12.61 -16.51
CA PRO A 44 2.38 -13.22 -16.70
C PRO A 44 1.33 -12.67 -15.72
N GLY A 45 0.07 -12.68 -16.14
CA GLY A 45 -1.08 -12.31 -15.31
C GLY A 45 -1.85 -13.53 -14.81
N LEU A 46 -3.14 -13.33 -14.51
CA LEU A 46 -4.02 -14.40 -14.03
C LEU A 46 -4.93 -14.98 -15.12
N GLY A 47 -4.94 -14.36 -16.31
CA GLY A 47 -5.78 -14.74 -17.45
C GLY A 47 -7.27 -14.58 -17.18
N TRP A 48 -7.64 -13.64 -16.30
CA TRP A 48 -9.04 -13.39 -15.98
C TRP A 48 -9.75 -12.68 -17.12
N LEU A 49 -11.07 -12.77 -17.14
CA LEU A 49 -11.87 -11.91 -18.01
C LEU A 49 -11.80 -10.47 -17.48
N ASP A 50 -11.83 -9.49 -18.39
CA ASP A 50 -11.79 -8.07 -18.01
C ASP A 50 -12.87 -7.70 -16.99
N ALA A 51 -14.06 -8.29 -17.13
CA ALA A 51 -15.15 -8.10 -16.18
C ALA A 51 -14.82 -8.63 -14.77
N ASP A 52 -14.21 -9.81 -14.66
CA ASP A 52 -13.81 -10.40 -13.38
C ASP A 52 -12.66 -9.61 -12.73
N ALA A 53 -11.73 -9.11 -13.55
CA ALA A 53 -10.65 -8.24 -13.12
C ALA A 53 -11.17 -6.89 -12.60
N GLN A 54 -12.20 -6.33 -13.23
CA GLN A 54 -12.88 -5.12 -12.79
C GLN A 54 -13.63 -5.35 -11.47
N THR A 55 -14.34 -6.47 -11.33
CA THR A 55 -15.01 -6.83 -10.07
C THR A 55 -14.03 -6.97 -8.91
N LEU A 56 -12.82 -7.49 -9.13
CA LEU A 56 -11.77 -7.50 -8.10
C LEU A 56 -11.43 -6.08 -7.61
N LEU A 57 -11.33 -5.10 -8.51
CA LEU A 57 -11.07 -3.72 -8.12
C LEU A 57 -12.21 -3.15 -7.28
N GLU A 58 -13.44 -3.32 -7.76
CA GLU A 58 -14.64 -2.75 -7.14
C GLU A 58 -14.95 -3.39 -5.78
N ASP A 59 -14.78 -4.70 -5.64
CA ASP A 59 -15.17 -5.40 -4.41
C ASP A 59 -14.03 -5.53 -3.40
N LEU A 60 -12.76 -5.62 -3.84
CA LEU A 60 -11.64 -5.83 -2.92
C LEU A 60 -10.86 -4.55 -2.67
N VAL A 61 -10.39 -3.88 -3.71
CA VAL A 61 -9.53 -2.70 -3.55
C VAL A 61 -10.35 -1.57 -2.94
N TRP A 62 -11.53 -1.29 -3.50
CA TRP A 62 -12.38 -0.21 -3.02
C TRP A 62 -12.91 -0.44 -1.60
N GLU A 63 -13.30 -1.66 -1.26
CA GLU A 63 -13.70 -2.00 0.12
C GLU A 63 -12.55 -1.80 1.11
N VAL A 64 -11.31 -2.11 0.74
CA VAL A 64 -10.14 -1.86 1.60
C VAL A 64 -9.90 -0.36 1.77
N VAL A 65 -9.95 0.42 0.69
CA VAL A 65 -9.80 1.88 0.71
C VAL A 65 -10.84 2.50 1.65
N ILE A 66 -12.13 2.24 1.41
CA ILE A 66 -13.22 2.81 2.21
C ILE A 66 -13.14 2.40 3.68
N ARG A 67 -12.90 1.11 3.98
CA ARG A 67 -12.84 0.63 5.39
C ARG A 67 -11.63 1.14 6.16
N SER A 68 -10.63 1.66 5.44
CA SER A 68 -9.44 2.29 6.01
C SER A 68 -9.56 3.82 6.12
N GLU A 69 -10.70 4.41 5.73
CA GLU A 69 -10.87 5.87 5.63
C GLU A 69 -9.86 6.53 4.68
N GLY A 70 -9.36 5.75 3.70
CA GLY A 70 -8.53 6.28 2.62
C GLY A 70 -9.37 6.73 1.42
N ASP A 71 -8.68 7.17 0.37
CA ASP A 71 -9.33 7.66 -0.85
C ASP A 71 -8.47 7.40 -2.10
N THR A 72 -8.94 7.86 -3.24
CA THR A 72 -8.17 7.98 -4.48
C THR A 72 -7.57 9.37 -4.62
N VAL A 73 -6.31 9.45 -5.05
CA VAL A 73 -5.69 10.72 -5.44
C VAL A 73 -6.11 11.16 -6.86
N GLY A 74 -6.90 10.33 -7.56
CA GLY A 74 -7.35 10.56 -8.92
C GLY A 74 -6.26 10.27 -9.96
N GLU A 75 -6.18 11.13 -10.98
CA GLU A 75 -5.24 10.98 -12.09
C GLU A 75 -3.82 11.38 -11.68
N ILE A 76 -2.86 10.47 -11.88
CA ILE A 76 -1.43 10.77 -11.76
C ILE A 76 -0.91 11.30 -13.08
N VAL A 77 -0.59 12.60 -13.11
CA VAL A 77 -0.09 13.29 -14.31
C VAL A 77 1.37 12.90 -14.62
N SER A 78 2.15 12.57 -13.60
CA SER A 78 3.56 12.20 -13.76
C SER A 78 4.04 11.24 -12.67
N ALA A 79 4.80 10.22 -13.07
CA ALA A 79 5.54 9.36 -12.15
C ALA A 79 6.52 10.18 -11.28
N TYR A 80 6.76 9.72 -10.05
CA TYR A 80 7.65 10.36 -9.09
C TYR A 80 8.78 9.41 -8.72
N GLY A 81 10.03 9.89 -8.73
CA GLY A 81 11.20 9.04 -8.49
C GLY A 81 11.65 8.21 -9.70
N ASP A 82 11.12 8.49 -10.90
CA ASP A 82 11.62 7.99 -12.18
C ASP A 82 12.61 9.00 -12.79
N PRO A 83 13.87 8.62 -13.08
CA PRO A 83 14.59 7.41 -12.63
C PRO A 83 15.02 7.53 -11.15
N PRO A 84 15.27 6.41 -10.42
CA PRO A 84 15.54 5.05 -10.91
C PRO A 84 14.35 4.09 -10.97
N LEU A 85 13.13 4.51 -10.59
CA LEU A 85 11.93 3.67 -10.72
C LEU A 85 11.53 3.52 -12.19
N ASP A 86 10.84 2.43 -12.52
CA ASP A 86 10.09 2.37 -13.76
C ASP A 86 8.79 3.20 -13.64
N HIS A 87 8.04 3.28 -14.74
CA HIS A 87 6.84 4.10 -14.81
C HIS A 87 5.77 3.61 -13.82
N GLU A 88 5.61 2.29 -13.70
CA GLU A 88 4.65 1.67 -12.79
C GLU A 88 4.99 1.97 -11.32
N ASP A 89 6.22 1.69 -10.89
CA ASP A 89 6.68 1.95 -9.52
C ASP A 89 6.67 3.45 -9.20
N GLY A 90 7.08 4.30 -10.16
CA GLY A 90 7.05 5.74 -10.01
C GLY A 90 5.63 6.30 -9.87
N THR A 91 4.63 5.64 -10.45
CA THR A 91 3.22 6.02 -10.30
C THR A 91 2.66 5.61 -8.93
N VAL A 92 3.08 4.44 -8.42
CA VAL A 92 2.78 4.05 -7.03
C VAL A 92 3.40 5.04 -6.05
N TYR A 93 4.65 5.45 -6.29
CA TYR A 93 5.35 6.41 -5.44
C TYR A 93 4.73 7.81 -5.49
N ALA A 94 4.28 8.26 -6.67
CA ALA A 94 3.53 9.51 -6.82
C ALA A 94 2.19 9.45 -6.07
N THR A 95 1.48 8.31 -6.13
CA THR A 95 0.24 8.11 -5.37
C THR A 95 0.47 8.26 -3.87
N ALA A 96 1.55 7.67 -3.33
CA ALA A 96 1.87 7.82 -1.91
C ALA A 96 2.25 9.27 -1.54
N ARG A 97 2.93 10.01 -2.43
CA ARG A 97 3.24 11.43 -2.24
C ARG A 97 1.98 12.29 -2.15
N ASP A 98 1.04 12.05 -3.06
CA ASP A 98 -0.18 12.85 -3.21
C ASP A 98 -1.33 12.36 -2.33
N ALA A 99 -1.13 11.25 -1.61
CA ALA A 99 -2.09 10.74 -0.66
C ALA A 99 -2.28 11.72 0.51
N ASP A 100 -3.55 11.87 0.89
CA ASP A 100 -4.01 12.84 1.88
C ASP A 100 -3.62 14.29 1.51
N ASP A 101 -3.58 15.20 2.48
CA ASP A 101 -2.99 16.52 2.26
C ASP A 101 -1.46 16.38 2.09
N PRO A 102 -0.90 16.67 0.89
CA PRO A 102 0.54 16.55 0.62
C PRO A 102 1.38 17.48 1.51
N ASP A 103 0.79 18.54 2.06
CA ASP A 103 1.45 19.48 2.97
C ASP A 103 1.27 19.07 4.46
N ASP A 104 0.53 17.99 4.75
CA ASP A 104 0.42 17.46 6.11
C ASP A 104 1.70 16.68 6.50
N GLY A 105 2.53 17.35 7.29
CA GLY A 105 3.75 16.81 7.88
C GLY A 105 3.54 15.86 9.06
N TYR A 106 2.30 15.58 9.47
CA TYR A 106 1.96 14.63 10.53
C TYR A 106 1.63 13.22 10.01
N VAL A 107 1.63 13.03 8.68
CA VAL A 107 1.32 11.75 8.03
C VAL A 107 2.61 11.03 7.62
N ASP A 108 2.79 9.81 8.14
CA ASP A 108 3.81 8.90 7.65
C ASP A 108 3.29 8.17 6.40
N ARG A 109 4.03 8.29 5.30
CA ARG A 109 3.69 7.65 4.02
C ARG A 109 4.57 6.41 3.81
N VAL A 110 3.94 5.29 3.46
CA VAL A 110 4.62 3.99 3.33
C VAL A 110 4.17 3.27 2.06
N CYS A 111 5.11 2.93 1.20
CA CYS A 111 4.93 1.97 0.10
C CYS A 111 5.40 0.59 0.56
N ILE A 112 4.52 -0.41 0.48
CA ILE A 112 4.85 -1.80 0.83
C ILE A 112 4.99 -2.61 -0.46
N THR A 113 6.19 -3.09 -0.76
CA THR A 113 6.47 -3.81 -2.02
C THR A 113 7.44 -4.98 -1.85
N ARG A 114 7.32 -5.98 -2.73
CA ARG A 114 8.31 -7.06 -2.86
C ARG A 114 9.35 -6.78 -3.94
N ASP A 115 9.21 -5.69 -4.68
CA ASP A 115 10.12 -5.32 -5.75
C ASP A 115 11.47 -4.87 -5.18
N THR A 116 12.54 -5.58 -5.53
CA THR A 116 13.90 -5.28 -5.05
C THR A 116 14.47 -4.02 -5.67
N GLY A 117 14.07 -3.64 -6.88
CA GLY A 117 14.45 -2.38 -7.52
C GLY A 117 13.88 -1.21 -6.74
N PHE A 118 12.57 -1.21 -6.48
CA PHE A 118 11.90 -0.19 -5.69
C PHE A 118 12.46 -0.10 -4.26
N LEU A 119 12.64 -1.25 -3.57
CA LEU A 119 13.19 -1.28 -2.21
C LEU A 119 14.59 -0.67 -2.09
N ASN A 120 15.41 -0.76 -3.13
CA ASN A 120 16.79 -0.28 -3.12
C ASN A 120 16.98 1.05 -3.87
N ALA A 121 15.90 1.63 -4.39
CA ALA A 121 15.94 2.88 -5.14
C ALA A 121 16.30 4.06 -4.23
N SER A 122 17.16 4.96 -4.72
CA SER A 122 17.44 6.23 -4.04
C SER A 122 16.36 7.24 -4.41
N LEU A 123 15.33 7.34 -3.58
CA LEU A 123 14.12 8.12 -3.86
C LEU A 123 14.04 9.45 -3.10
N PRO A 124 13.40 10.48 -3.69
CA PRO A 124 13.17 11.77 -3.03
C PRO A 124 11.99 11.73 -2.06
N GLY A 125 12.00 12.60 -1.05
CA GLY A 125 10.87 12.79 -0.12
C GLY A 125 10.96 11.96 1.15
N LEU A 126 9.88 11.95 1.93
CA LEU A 126 9.77 11.28 3.24
C LEU A 126 8.84 10.06 3.18
N ILE A 127 8.78 9.38 2.04
CA ILE A 127 7.97 8.18 1.85
C ILE A 127 8.86 6.96 2.08
N GLN A 128 8.47 6.12 3.03
CA GLN A 128 9.18 4.89 3.35
C GLN A 128 8.84 3.81 2.32
N VAL A 129 9.83 3.05 1.85
CA VAL A 129 9.61 1.87 1.01
C VAL A 129 10.08 0.65 1.79
N VAL A 130 9.17 -0.27 2.11
CA VAL A 130 9.46 -1.41 2.97
C VAL A 130 8.92 -2.72 2.39
N SER A 131 9.57 -3.82 2.75
CA SER A 131 9.05 -5.14 2.40
C SER A 131 7.84 -5.50 3.27
N PRO A 132 6.89 -6.32 2.77
CA PRO A 132 5.79 -6.82 3.61
C PRO A 132 6.27 -7.49 4.89
N SER A 133 7.38 -8.24 4.83
CA SER A 133 7.98 -8.88 6.00
C SER A 133 8.49 -7.88 7.02
N THR A 134 9.16 -6.81 6.57
CA THR A 134 9.66 -5.74 7.44
C THR A 134 8.49 -5.07 8.16
N TRP A 135 7.47 -4.66 7.41
CA TRP A 135 6.26 -4.02 7.95
C TRP A 135 5.57 -4.89 9.01
N ILE A 136 5.36 -6.17 8.71
CA ILE A 136 4.72 -7.10 9.65
C ILE A 136 5.54 -7.27 10.94
N LEU A 137 6.87 -7.36 10.83
CA LEU A 137 7.74 -7.51 12.01
C LEU A 137 7.72 -6.25 12.90
N GLU A 138 7.69 -5.07 12.29
CA GLU A 138 7.57 -3.78 12.99
C GLU A 138 6.22 -3.67 13.69
N TYR A 139 5.12 -3.96 12.97
CA TYR A 139 3.78 -3.99 13.53
C TYR A 139 3.69 -4.93 14.75
N GLN A 140 4.19 -6.16 14.62
CA GLN A 140 4.20 -7.13 15.72
C GLN A 140 5.07 -6.66 16.90
N ALA A 141 6.17 -5.96 16.65
CA ALA A 141 7.01 -5.41 17.71
C ALA A 141 6.28 -4.31 18.47
N GLU A 142 5.56 -3.43 17.77
CA GLU A 142 4.74 -2.39 18.40
C GLU A 142 3.57 -2.96 19.20
N GLU A 143 2.89 -3.99 18.69
CA GLU A 143 1.84 -4.70 19.42
C GLU A 143 2.39 -5.27 20.74
N ARG A 144 3.58 -5.90 20.70
CA ARG A 144 4.25 -6.40 21.92
C ARG A 144 4.56 -5.27 22.89
N LYS A 145 5.09 -4.13 22.42
CA LYS A 145 5.36 -2.96 23.27
C LYS A 145 4.08 -2.40 23.90
N ARG A 146 2.98 -2.33 23.14
CA ARG A 146 1.68 -1.86 23.63
C ARG A 146 1.09 -2.81 24.67
N ALA A 147 1.15 -4.12 24.43
CA ALA A 147 0.73 -5.14 25.39
C ALA A 147 1.53 -5.05 26.71
N MET A 148 2.86 -4.91 26.63
CA MET A 148 3.72 -4.74 27.81
C MET A 148 3.37 -3.47 28.60
N ARG A 149 3.15 -2.33 27.92
CA ARG A 149 2.74 -1.07 28.56
C ARG A 149 1.41 -1.21 29.31
N ARG A 150 0.43 -1.88 28.71
CA ARG A 150 -0.87 -2.16 29.37
C ARG A 150 -0.71 -3.03 30.62
N LEU A 151 0.10 -4.09 30.55
CA LEU A 151 0.37 -4.97 31.69
C LEU A 151 1.10 -4.24 32.83
N SER A 152 2.07 -3.38 32.52
CA SER A 152 2.76 -2.57 33.51
C SER A 152 1.83 -1.55 34.19
N ALA A 153 0.90 -0.95 33.44
CA ALA A 153 -0.08 0.00 33.97
C ALA A 153 -1.16 -0.65 34.84
N ALA A 154 -1.49 -1.93 34.60
CA ALA A 154 -2.51 -2.68 35.33
C ALA A 154 -2.03 -3.28 36.67
N ARG A 155 -0.73 -3.15 37.00
CA ARG A 155 -0.15 -3.74 38.21
C ARG A 155 -0.38 -2.79 39.41
N PRO A 156 -1.13 -3.18 40.46
CA PRO A 156 -1.30 -2.35 41.64
C PRO A 156 0.03 -2.20 42.39
N ARG A 157 0.26 -1.01 42.95
CA ARG A 157 1.43 -0.69 43.77
C ARG A 157 1.44 -1.49 45.07
#